data_AF-A0A8T6UTX7-F1
#
_entry.id   AF-A0A8T6UTX7-F1
#
_cell.length_a   1.000
_cell.length_b   1.000
_cell.length_c   1.000
_cell.angle_alpha   90.00
_cell.angle_beta   90.00
_cell.angle_gamma   90.00
#
_symmetry.space_group_name_H-M   'P 1'
#
loop_
_entity.id
_entity.type
_entity.pdbx_description
1 polymer ?
#
loop_
_entity_poly.entity_id
_entity_poly.type
_entity_poly.pdbx_seq_one_letter_code
_entity_poly.pdbx_strand_id
1 'polypeptide(L)'
;MTLDHEWNQLKGSECLNNFLKAAGAEKGEHKGFCFADSDLYKWLEAASYTLHKYDLPDLEEKVEKAIDLISMAQEENGYLTTYHILEELNKK
;
A
#
# COMPACT_ATOMS: atom_id res chain seq x y z
N MET A 1 -1.20 -18.89 3.47
CA MET A 1 -0.62 -18.89 4.84
C MET A 1 0.41 -17.78 5.04
N THR A 2 1.59 -17.78 4.37
CA THR A 2 2.58 -16.68 4.56
C THR A 2 2.09 -15.34 4.01
N LEU A 3 1.62 -15.28 2.76
CA LEU A 3 1.12 -14.04 2.16
C LEU A 3 -0.11 -13.47 2.90
N ASP A 4 -1.00 -14.33 3.39
CA ASP A 4 -2.15 -13.86 4.19
C ASP A 4 -1.71 -13.31 5.55
N HIS A 5 -0.68 -13.90 6.15
CA HIS A 5 -0.12 -13.39 7.39
C HIS A 5 0.53 -12.01 7.18
N GLU A 6 1.34 -11.87 6.13
CA GLU A 6 1.95 -10.58 5.75
C GLU A 6 0.90 -9.53 5.41
N TRP A 7 -0.17 -9.89 4.69
CA TRP A 7 -1.30 -9.00 4.44
C TRP A 7 -1.96 -8.49 5.74
N ASN A 8 -2.10 -9.37 6.73
CA ASN A 8 -2.61 -8.98 8.04
C ASN A 8 -1.63 -8.07 8.80
N GLN A 9 -0.32 -8.26 8.62
CA GLN A 9 0.68 -7.35 9.18
C GLN A 9 0.62 -5.96 8.51
N LEU A 10 0.46 -5.89 7.18
CA LEU A 10 0.31 -4.62 6.45
C LEU A 10 -0.90 -3.81 6.94
N LYS A 11 -2.03 -4.48 7.24
CA LYS A 11 -3.19 -3.85 7.87
C LYS A 11 -2.90 -3.36 9.30
N GLY A 12 -2.03 -4.04 10.03
CA GLY A 12 -1.67 -3.70 11.41
C GLY A 12 -0.57 -2.64 11.54
N SER A 13 0.28 -2.47 10.52
CA SER A 13 1.47 -1.61 10.55
C SER A 13 1.22 -0.17 10.08
N GLU A 14 -0.03 0.21 9.83
CA GLU A 14 -0.47 1.48 9.22
C GLU A 14 0.00 1.71 7.78
N CYS A 15 0.76 0.77 7.18
CA CYS A 15 1.24 0.86 5.81
C CYS A 15 0.08 1.15 4.83
N LEU A 16 -1.00 0.36 4.86
CA LEU A 16 -2.15 0.57 3.98
C LEU A 16 -2.90 1.88 4.27
N ASN A 17 -2.98 2.28 5.55
CA ASN A 17 -3.62 3.55 5.93
C ASN A 17 -2.83 4.76 5.43
N ASN A 18 -1.51 4.68 5.31
CA ASN A 18 -0.74 5.78 4.74
C ASN A 18 -1.10 6.05 3.27
N PHE A 19 -1.41 5.02 2.48
CA PHE A 19 -1.91 5.20 1.11
C PHE A 19 -3.28 5.88 1.09
N LEU A 20 -4.21 5.49 1.96
CA LEU A 20 -5.52 6.14 2.09
C LEU A 20 -5.40 7.62 2.48
N LYS A 21 -4.49 7.94 3.40
CA LYS A 21 -4.20 9.32 3.79
C LYS A 21 -3.57 10.11 2.65
N ALA A 22 -2.60 9.54 1.95
CA ALA A 22 -1.92 10.18 0.82
C ALA A 22 -2.89 10.44 -0.34
N ALA A 23 -3.85 9.54 -0.57
CA ALA A 23 -4.95 9.71 -1.52
C ALA A 23 -6.00 10.76 -1.07
N GLY A 24 -5.89 11.32 0.14
CA GLY A 24 -6.86 12.24 0.71
C GLY A 24 -8.19 11.59 1.13
N ALA A 25 -8.29 10.27 1.10
CA ALA A 25 -9.48 9.52 1.53
C ALA A 25 -9.61 9.47 3.06
N GLU A 26 -8.49 9.55 3.77
CA GLU A 26 -8.43 9.67 5.22
C GLU A 26 -7.58 10.88 5.64
N LYS A 27 -7.84 11.45 6.83
CA LYS A 27 -6.98 12.49 7.40
C LYS A 27 -6.02 11.88 8.41
N GLY A 28 -4.80 12.42 8.48
CA GLY A 28 -3.84 12.09 9.52
C GLY A 28 -2.41 12.16 9.03
N GLU A 29 -1.48 11.97 9.97
CA GLU A 29 -0.05 11.97 9.68
C GLU A 29 0.42 10.59 9.20
N HIS A 30 1.54 10.59 8.46
CA HIS A 30 2.26 9.38 8.11
C HIS A 30 2.71 8.66 9.38
N LYS A 31 2.55 7.34 9.44
CA LYS A 31 3.04 6.50 10.53
C LYS A 31 3.99 5.41 10.05
N GLY A 32 4.95 5.04 10.89
CA GLY A 32 5.99 4.06 10.56
C GLY A 32 7.23 4.69 9.93
N PHE A 33 8.10 3.85 9.36
CA PHE A 33 9.32 4.30 8.70
C PHE A 33 9.01 5.00 7.37
N CYS A 34 9.86 5.93 6.94
CA CYS A 34 9.68 6.65 5.66
C CYS A 34 9.65 5.73 4.43
N PHE A 35 10.12 4.49 4.55
CA PHE A 35 10.12 3.46 3.51
C PHE A 35 9.01 2.40 3.70
N ALA A 36 8.02 2.64 4.57
CA ALA A 36 6.95 1.69 4.87
C ALA A 36 6.16 1.27 3.61
N ASP A 37 6.07 2.13 2.59
CA ASP A 37 5.45 1.81 1.30
C ASP A 37 6.07 0.57 0.64
N SER A 38 7.38 0.36 0.85
CA SER A 38 8.10 -0.78 0.25
C SER A 38 7.63 -2.14 0.75
N ASP A 39 6.98 -2.20 1.92
CA ASP A 39 6.43 -3.45 2.45
C ASP A 39 5.23 -3.91 1.61
N LEU A 40 4.35 -2.97 1.22
CA LEU A 40 3.24 -3.25 0.30
C LEU A 40 3.77 -3.64 -1.08
N TYR A 41 4.77 -2.94 -1.60
CA TYR A 41 5.32 -3.22 -2.93
C TYR A 41 5.95 -4.63 -3.01
N LYS A 42 6.74 -5.02 -2.00
CA LYS A 42 7.36 -6.35 -1.95
C LYS A 42 6.32 -7.46 -1.78
N TRP A 43 5.29 -7.21 -0.97
CA TRP A 43 4.18 -8.16 -0.83
C TRP A 43 3.44 -8.33 -2.16
N LEU A 44 3.16 -7.23 -2.88
CA LEU A 44 2.51 -7.26 -4.19
C LEU A 44 3.35 -8.01 -5.23
N GLU A 45 4.67 -7.82 -5.24
CA GLU A 45 5.59 -8.59 -6.08
C GLU A 45 5.52 -10.09 -5.76
N ALA A 46 5.61 -10.48 -4.50
CA ALA A 46 5.53 -11.89 -4.07
C ALA A 46 4.16 -12.52 -4.39
N ALA A 47 3.07 -11.77 -4.20
CA ALA A 47 1.72 -12.18 -4.56
C ALA A 47 1.58 -12.41 -6.06
N SER A 48 2.13 -11.52 -6.89
CA SER A 48 2.12 -11.63 -8.35
C SER A 48 2.86 -12.88 -8.83
N TYR A 49 4.04 -13.17 -8.29
CA TYR A 49 4.76 -14.42 -8.59
C TYR A 49 3.98 -15.67 -8.18
N THR A 50 3.18 -15.57 -7.12
CA THR A 50 2.37 -16.68 -6.62
C THR A 50 1.18 -16.93 -7.55
N LEU A 51 0.44 -15.87 -7.94
CA LEU A 51 -0.70 -15.95 -8.86
C LEU A 51 -0.31 -16.42 -10.26
N HIS A 52 0.94 -16.17 -10.69
CA HIS A 52 1.45 -16.74 -11.93
C HIS A 52 1.44 -18.29 -11.94
N LYS A 53 1.62 -18.91 -10.77
CA LYS A 53 1.72 -20.38 -10.63
C LYS A 53 0.44 -21.04 -10.16
N TYR A 54 -0.43 -20.32 -9.46
CA TYR A 54 -1.60 -20.86 -8.79
C TYR A 54 -2.80 -19.95 -8.98
N ASP A 55 -3.96 -20.54 -9.27
CA ASP A 55 -5.23 -19.84 -9.28
C ASP A 55 -5.76 -19.71 -7.84
N LEU A 56 -5.73 -18.48 -7.30
CA LEU A 56 -6.08 -18.16 -5.92
C LEU A 56 -6.93 -16.87 -5.88
N PRO A 57 -8.26 -16.97 -6.07
CA PRO A 57 -9.15 -15.81 -6.15
C PRO A 57 -9.08 -14.87 -4.94
N ASP A 58 -8.94 -15.44 -3.73
CA ASP A 58 -8.79 -14.66 -2.49
C ASP A 58 -7.49 -13.84 -2.43
N LEU A 59 -6.44 -14.26 -3.15
CA LEU A 59 -5.18 -13.52 -3.25
C LEU A 59 -5.29 -12.45 -4.35
N GLU A 60 -5.94 -12.77 -5.47
CA GLU A 60 -6.23 -11.83 -6.55
C GLU A 60 -7.02 -10.63 -6.05
N GLU A 61 -8.07 -10.84 -5.24
CA GLU A 61 -8.84 -9.74 -4.64
C GLU A 61 -7.98 -8.82 -3.75
N LYS A 62 -6.99 -9.37 -3.04
CA LYS A 62 -6.06 -8.58 -2.22
C LYS A 62 -5.06 -7.80 -3.09
N VAL A 63 -4.63 -8.39 -4.20
CA VAL A 63 -3.76 -7.74 -5.20
C VAL A 63 -4.48 -6.54 -5.83
N GLU A 64 -5.73 -6.71 -6.27
CA GLU A 64 -6.54 -5.61 -6.81
C GLU A 64 -6.69 -4.47 -5.79
N LYS A 65 -6.99 -4.80 -4.52
CA LYS A 65 -7.05 -3.80 -3.45
C LYS A 65 -5.72 -3.06 -3.25
N ALA A 66 -4.59 -3.75 -3.34
CA ALA A 66 -3.28 -3.11 -3.23
C ALA A 66 -3.03 -2.16 -4.41
N ILE A 67 -3.37 -2.57 -5.64
CA ILE A 67 -3.25 -1.74 -6.84
C ILE A 67 -4.13 -0.50 -6.75
N ASP A 68 -5.38 -0.63 -6.27
CA ASP A 68 -6.30 0.49 -6.08
C ASP A 68 -5.72 1.52 -5.09
N LEU A 69 -5.21 1.07 -3.94
CA LEU A 69 -4.60 1.94 -2.94
C LEU A 69 -3.39 2.71 -3.50
N ILE A 70 -2.52 2.02 -4.23
CA ILE A 70 -1.33 2.59 -4.88
C ILE A 70 -1.75 3.63 -5.93
N SER A 71 -2.73 3.29 -6.76
CA SER A 71 -3.21 4.15 -7.85
C SER A 71 -3.91 5.40 -7.31
N MET A 72 -4.70 5.27 -6.25
CA MET A 72 -5.38 6.40 -5.61
C MET A 72 -4.39 7.38 -4.95
N ALA A 73 -3.26 6.89 -4.44
CA ALA A 73 -2.26 7.71 -3.76
C ALA A 73 -1.26 8.38 -4.73
N GLN A 74 -1.23 7.97 -6.00
CA GLN A 74 -0.30 8.52 -6.99
C GLN A 74 -0.73 9.94 -7.40
N GLU A 75 0.22 10.88 -7.39
CA GLU A 75 -0.03 12.25 -7.86
C GLU A 75 -0.08 12.33 -9.40
N GLU A 76 -0.69 13.39 -9.94
CA GLU A 76 -0.86 13.58 -11.40
C GLU A 76 0.47 13.60 -12.18
N ASN A 77 1.57 14.00 -11.54
CA ASN A 77 2.92 14.00 -12.13
C ASN A 77 3.59 12.62 -12.09
N GLY A 78 2.91 11.60 -11.54
CA GLY A 78 3.39 10.24 -11.35
C GLY A 78 4.17 9.99 -10.05
N TYR A 79 4.39 11.02 -9.23
CA TYR A 79 5.08 10.89 -7.94
C TYR A 79 4.24 10.04 -6.98
N LEU A 80 4.92 9.13 -6.25
CA LEU A 80 4.25 8.21 -5.34
C LEU A 80 5.18 7.84 -4.18
N THR A 81 4.92 8.47 -3.05
CA THR A 81 5.46 8.05 -1.74
C THR A 81 4.62 8.72 -0.65
N THR A 82 4.00 7.89 0.18
CA THR A 82 3.03 8.37 1.18
C THR A 82 3.70 9.29 2.20
N TYR A 83 4.96 9.02 2.55
CA TYR A 83 5.73 9.84 3.49
C TYR A 83 5.87 11.29 3.01
N HIS A 84 6.39 11.51 1.80
CA HIS A 84 6.62 12.87 1.33
C HIS A 84 5.32 13.60 0.99
N ILE A 85 4.34 12.91 0.39
CA ILE A 85 3.02 13.47 0.11
C ILE A 85 2.38 13.99 1.41
N LEU A 86 2.38 13.19 2.46
CA LEU A 86 1.78 13.58 3.75
C LEU A 86 2.58 14.66 4.47
N GLU A 87 3.91 14.62 4.42
CA GLU A 87 4.77 15.69 4.96
C GLU A 87 4.55 17.03 4.26
N GLU A 88 4.26 17.04 2.96
CA GLU A 88 3.91 18.26 2.23
C GLU A 88 2.51 18.77 2.56
N LEU A 89 1.54 17.86 2.71
CA LEU A 89 0.18 18.21 3.12
C LEU A 89 0.16 18.82 4.54
N ASN A 90 0.99 18.32 5.46
CA ASN A 90 1.09 18.82 6.83
C ASN A 90 1.73 20.22 6.93
N LYS A 91 2.45 20.69 5.90
CA LYS A 91 3.07 22.02 5.87
C LYS A 91 2.13 23.13 5.38
N LYS A 92 0.97 22.76 4.82
CA LYS A 92 -0.05 23.69 4.30
C LYS A 92 -1.06 24.02 5.39
#